data_AF-A0A2M8NRX4-F1
#
_entry.id   AF-A0A2M8NRX4-F1
#
_cell.length_a   1.000
_cell.length_b   1.000
_cell.length_c   1.000
_cell.angle_alpha   90.00
_cell.angle_beta   90.00
_cell.angle_gamma   90.00
#
_symmetry.space_group_name_H-M   'P 1'
#
loop_
_entity.id
_entity.type
_entity.pdbx_description
1 polymer ?
#
loop_
_entity_poly.entity_id
_entity_poly.type
_entity_poly.pdbx_seq_one_letter_code
_entity_poly.pdbx_strand_id
1 'polypeptide(L)'
;FDKRDHIHTTGDYFTVDGRAGNRGVWEKDEGQYDHEELVFSACGGSSAYRRAMLDQIGLLDDDYFFSLEDVDLGWRAQLAGWQCLYTPRAIVYHHLSATGGGVTASFYDGRNSIFVLYKNYPKALWRKYRGAIIKQQWRKAWDAIRAWRGKASRAKLRGMLTGIVALPKWRKKRIAIQNSRVISIDALEAILTKLEK
;
A
#
# COMPACT_ATOMS: atom_id res chain seq x y z
N PHE A 1 16.61 18.40 -5.34
CA PHE A 1 15.76 18.14 -4.15
C PHE A 1 15.55 19.46 -3.44
N ASP A 2 14.39 20.05 -3.65
CA ASP A 2 14.22 21.50 -3.46
C ASP A 2 13.68 21.82 -2.05
N LYS A 3 13.25 20.80 -1.30
CA LYS A 3 12.84 20.85 0.10
C LYS A 3 13.39 19.61 0.83
N ARG A 4 14.58 19.72 1.42
CA ARG A 4 15.25 18.61 2.15
C ARG A 4 14.81 18.50 3.60
N ASP A 5 14.07 19.48 4.07
CA ASP A 5 13.47 19.59 5.40
C ASP A 5 12.06 19.01 5.45
N HIS A 6 11.58 18.37 4.38
CA HIS A 6 10.27 17.74 4.33
C HIS A 6 10.40 16.25 4.04
N ILE A 7 9.68 15.46 4.82
CA ILE A 7 9.67 14.02 4.74
C ILE A 7 8.74 13.60 3.61
N HIS A 8 9.24 12.71 2.75
CA HIS A 8 8.36 11.99 1.82
C HIS A 8 7.73 10.77 2.50
N THR A 9 8.54 9.97 3.19
CA THR A 9 8.05 8.78 3.92
C THR A 9 9.07 8.35 4.96
N THR A 10 8.60 7.97 6.15
CA THR A 10 9.37 7.25 7.18
C THR A 10 8.91 5.79 7.30
N GLY A 11 8.50 5.22 6.16
CA GLY A 11 7.84 3.92 6.07
C GLY A 11 6.35 4.08 5.79
N ASP A 12 5.71 2.97 5.48
CA ASP A 12 4.31 2.96 5.09
C ASP A 12 3.45 2.35 6.19
N TYR A 13 2.16 2.65 6.09
CA TYR A 13 1.13 2.02 6.89
C TYR A 13 0.02 1.46 6.01
N PHE A 14 -0.69 0.46 6.54
CA PHE A 14 -1.90 -0.05 5.94
C PHE A 14 -3.02 -0.09 6.97
N THR A 15 -4.15 0.53 6.66
CA THR A 15 -5.27 0.66 7.59
C THR A 15 -6.22 -0.52 7.52
N VAL A 16 -6.95 -0.76 8.62
CA VAL A 16 -7.99 -1.81 8.69
C VAL A 16 -9.16 -1.57 7.72
N ASP A 17 -9.36 -0.35 7.21
CA ASP A 17 -10.34 -0.03 6.15
C ASP A 17 -9.78 -0.08 4.72
N GLY A 18 -8.54 -0.56 4.54
CA GLY A 18 -8.03 -0.85 3.21
C GLY A 18 -7.31 0.29 2.50
N ARG A 19 -6.62 1.15 3.24
CA ARG A 19 -5.82 2.24 2.68
C ARG A 19 -4.34 2.00 2.97
N ALA A 20 -3.53 2.10 1.93
CA ALA A 20 -2.10 2.33 2.07
C ALA A 20 -1.85 3.83 2.23
N GLY A 21 -0.82 4.20 2.97
CA GLY A 21 -0.33 5.56 3.07
C GLY A 21 1.11 5.59 3.57
N ASN A 22 1.72 6.77 3.51
CA ASN A 22 3.10 6.99 3.92
C ASN A 22 3.12 7.73 5.26
N ARG A 23 3.99 7.31 6.18
CA ARG A 23 4.20 7.95 7.49
C ARG A 23 5.02 9.22 7.30
N GLY A 24 4.62 10.32 7.96
CA GLY A 24 5.33 11.60 7.90
C GLY A 24 5.25 12.33 6.55
N VAL A 25 4.41 11.89 5.62
CA VAL A 25 4.38 12.46 4.28
C VAL A 25 4.01 13.95 4.32
N TRP A 26 4.87 14.77 3.72
CA TRP A 26 4.76 16.24 3.68
C TRP A 26 4.96 16.95 5.01
N GLU A 27 5.29 16.23 6.08
CA GLU A 27 5.67 16.85 7.33
C GLU A 27 7.06 17.45 7.22
N LYS A 28 7.27 18.56 7.93
CA LYS A 28 8.61 19.10 8.11
C LYS A 28 9.37 18.19 9.08
N ASP A 29 10.62 17.91 8.78
CA ASP A 29 11.50 17.13 9.65
C ASP A 29 11.99 18.00 10.81
N GLU A 30 11.47 17.72 12.00
CA GLU A 30 11.83 18.38 13.26
C GLU A 30 12.39 17.35 14.28
N GLY A 31 12.78 16.16 13.80
CA GLY A 31 13.27 15.04 14.63
C GLY A 31 12.17 14.15 15.19
N GLN A 32 10.91 14.32 14.75
CA GLN A 32 9.76 13.55 15.24
C GLN A 32 9.79 12.06 14.83
N TYR A 33 10.73 11.67 13.96
CA TYR A 33 10.97 10.30 13.53
C TYR A 33 12.41 9.83 13.81
N ASP A 34 13.14 10.40 14.78
CA ASP A 34 14.54 10.04 15.05
C ASP A 34 14.75 8.71 15.78
N HIS A 35 13.72 7.85 15.83
CA HIS A 35 13.76 6.56 16.49
C HIS A 35 13.45 5.42 15.52
N GLU A 36 14.16 4.30 15.70
CA GLU A 36 13.87 3.07 14.97
C GLU A 36 12.51 2.51 15.38
N GLU A 37 11.73 2.06 14.40
CA GLU A 37 10.39 1.53 14.64
C GLU A 37 10.03 0.46 13.60
N LEU A 38 9.23 -0.52 14.02
CA LEU A 38 8.62 -1.44 13.08
C LEU A 38 7.47 -0.75 12.33
N VAL A 39 7.52 -0.80 11.01
CA VAL A 39 6.51 -0.24 10.11
C VAL A 39 5.85 -1.33 9.28
N PHE A 40 4.72 -1.02 8.63
CA PHE A 40 4.01 -2.01 7.82
C PHE A 40 4.82 -2.40 6.58
N SER A 41 5.31 -1.42 5.84
CA SER A 41 6.20 -1.61 4.69
C SER A 41 7.10 -0.38 4.50
N ALA A 42 7.88 -0.37 3.43
CA ALA A 42 8.70 0.77 3.05
C ALA A 42 8.55 1.04 1.55
N CYS A 43 8.72 2.32 1.19
CA CYS A 43 8.72 2.75 -0.20
C CYS A 43 9.82 2.03 -1.00
N GLY A 44 9.48 1.58 -2.21
CA GLY A 44 10.42 0.87 -3.09
C GLY A 44 11.69 1.66 -3.42
N GLY A 45 11.63 2.99 -3.44
CA GLY A 45 12.78 3.85 -3.73
C GLY A 45 13.78 4.04 -2.58
N SER A 46 13.45 3.59 -1.37
CA SER A 46 14.25 3.82 -0.16
C SER A 46 14.25 2.61 0.78
N SER A 47 14.32 1.41 0.22
CA SER A 47 14.26 0.15 0.97
C SER A 47 15.40 -0.81 0.61
N ALA A 48 15.80 -1.62 1.58
CA ALA A 48 16.75 -2.72 1.40
C ALA A 48 16.09 -4.02 1.87
N TYR A 49 16.17 -5.06 1.03
CA TYR A 49 15.52 -6.33 1.29
C TYR A 49 16.54 -7.44 1.50
N ARG A 50 16.26 -8.35 2.43
CA ARG A 50 17.05 -9.58 2.58
C ARG A 50 16.81 -10.47 1.34
N ARG A 51 17.88 -10.99 0.73
CA ARG A 51 17.77 -11.97 -0.37
C ARG A 51 16.86 -13.13 0.01
N ALA A 52 17.04 -13.72 1.20
CA ALA A 52 16.23 -14.84 1.68
C ALA A 52 14.73 -14.52 1.74
N MET A 53 14.34 -13.27 2.02
CA MET A 53 12.93 -12.86 1.98
C MET A 53 12.43 -12.90 0.53
N LEU A 54 13.17 -12.32 -0.41
CA LEU A 54 12.80 -12.28 -1.82
C LEU A 54 12.77 -13.68 -2.46
N ASP A 55 13.69 -14.56 -2.07
CA ASP A 55 13.70 -15.96 -2.50
C ASP A 55 12.44 -16.70 -2.00
N GLN A 56 11.94 -16.35 -0.81
CA GLN A 56 10.74 -16.95 -0.22
C GLN A 56 9.44 -16.41 -0.82
N ILE A 57 9.31 -15.08 -0.98
CA ILE A 57 8.02 -14.45 -1.31
C ILE A 57 7.93 -13.94 -2.75
N GLY A 58 9.02 -13.94 -3.50
CA GLY A 58 9.16 -13.38 -4.85
C GLY A 58 9.40 -11.87 -4.88
N LEU A 59 9.75 -11.36 -6.06
CA LEU A 59 10.00 -9.94 -6.32
C LEU A 59 8.71 -9.10 -6.38
N LEU A 60 8.80 -7.86 -6.89
CA LEU A 60 7.63 -7.06 -7.24
C LEU A 60 6.76 -7.79 -8.28
N ASP A 61 5.46 -7.53 -8.23
CA ASP A 61 4.51 -8.19 -9.14
C ASP A 61 4.22 -7.28 -10.34
N ASP A 62 4.74 -7.66 -11.50
CA ASP A 62 4.67 -6.87 -12.75
C ASP A 62 3.25 -6.55 -13.20
N ASP A 63 2.24 -7.32 -12.76
CA ASP A 63 0.84 -7.03 -13.09
C ASP A 63 0.35 -5.68 -12.49
N TYR A 64 1.04 -5.17 -11.47
CA TYR A 64 0.78 -3.83 -10.92
C TYR A 64 1.26 -2.71 -11.85
N PHE A 65 2.31 -2.95 -12.65
CA PHE A 65 3.02 -1.99 -13.52
C PHE A 65 3.62 -0.77 -12.80
N PHE A 66 2.80 -0.01 -12.07
CA PHE A 66 3.17 1.20 -11.34
C PHE A 66 2.19 1.45 -10.19
N SER A 67 2.72 1.92 -9.06
CA SER A 67 2.01 2.24 -7.81
C SER A 67 1.46 1.01 -7.04
N LEU A 68 1.77 0.97 -5.74
CA LEU A 68 1.35 -0.06 -4.76
C LEU A 68 1.97 -1.45 -4.94
N GLU A 69 2.88 -1.66 -5.89
CA GLU A 69 3.66 -2.90 -6.01
C GLU A 69 4.58 -3.13 -4.81
N ASP A 70 5.11 -2.06 -4.22
CA ASP A 70 5.92 -2.08 -3.00
C ASP A 70 5.06 -2.38 -1.77
N VAL A 71 3.87 -1.80 -1.68
CA VAL A 71 2.87 -2.14 -0.65
C VAL A 71 2.42 -3.59 -0.75
N ASP A 72 2.26 -4.14 -1.95
CA ASP A 72 2.00 -5.57 -2.17
C ASP A 72 3.14 -6.46 -1.68
N LEU A 73 4.39 -6.09 -1.97
CA LEU A 73 5.57 -6.78 -1.45
C LEU A 73 5.63 -6.72 0.09
N GLY A 74 5.34 -5.56 0.68
CA GLY A 74 5.20 -5.38 2.11
C GLY A 74 4.14 -6.29 2.73
N TRP A 75 2.96 -6.36 2.12
CA TRP A 75 1.91 -7.30 2.51
C TRP A 75 2.39 -8.75 2.52
N ARG A 76 3.05 -9.19 1.44
CA ARG A 76 3.59 -10.56 1.33
C ARG A 76 4.66 -10.84 2.39
N ALA A 77 5.52 -9.86 2.67
CA ALA A 77 6.55 -9.95 3.71
C ALA A 77 5.92 -10.14 5.09
N GLN A 78 4.96 -9.27 5.46
CA GLN A 78 4.22 -9.35 6.73
C GLN A 78 3.48 -10.69 6.88
N LEU A 79 2.82 -11.15 5.81
CA LEU A 79 2.10 -12.44 5.82
C LEU A 79 3.05 -13.64 6.01
N ALA A 80 4.26 -13.56 5.46
CA ALA A 80 5.32 -14.55 5.62
C ALA A 80 6.09 -14.44 6.96
N GLY A 81 5.74 -13.46 7.81
CA GLY A 81 6.35 -13.27 9.13
C GLY A 81 7.62 -12.41 9.13
N TRP A 82 7.95 -11.75 8.02
CA TRP A 82 9.04 -10.79 7.96
C TRP A 82 8.61 -9.43 8.52
N GLN A 83 9.56 -8.74 9.12
CA GLN A 83 9.36 -7.41 9.70
C GLN A 83 10.05 -6.35 8.84
N CYS A 84 9.49 -5.14 8.82
CA CYS A 84 10.10 -3.97 8.19
C CYS A 84 10.53 -3.00 9.30
N LEU A 85 11.84 -2.76 9.42
CA LEU A 85 12.40 -1.80 10.35
C LEU A 85 12.66 -0.48 9.63
N TYR A 86 12.09 0.60 10.15
CA TYR A 86 12.46 1.95 9.76
C TYR A 86 13.76 2.35 10.48
N THR A 87 14.75 2.84 9.72
CA THR A 87 16.06 3.27 10.22
C THR A 87 16.27 4.75 9.91
N PRO A 88 16.11 5.67 10.87
CA PRO A 88 16.14 7.12 10.62
C PRO A 88 17.50 7.64 10.15
N ARG A 89 18.57 6.92 10.46
CA ARG A 89 19.94 7.27 10.02
C ARG A 89 20.20 6.97 8.54
N ALA A 90 19.35 6.20 7.87
CA ALA A 90 19.51 5.82 6.47
C ALA A 90 18.67 6.74 5.57
N ILE A 91 19.23 7.89 5.17
CA ILE A 91 18.52 8.95 4.45
C ILE A 91 18.71 8.81 2.94
N VAL A 92 17.61 8.78 2.20
CA VAL A 92 17.57 8.81 0.73
C VAL A 92 16.84 10.05 0.25
N TYR A 93 17.50 10.86 -0.57
CA TYR A 93 16.86 11.97 -1.27
C TYR A 93 16.45 11.51 -2.68
N HIS A 94 15.17 11.71 -3.04
CA HIS A 94 14.62 11.34 -4.35
C HIS A 94 13.65 12.39 -4.89
N HIS A 95 13.53 12.48 -6.22
CA HIS A 95 12.72 13.49 -6.90
C HIS A 95 11.32 12.91 -7.09
N LEU A 96 10.38 13.33 -6.26
CA LEU A 96 9.03 12.79 -6.29
C LEU A 96 8.34 13.12 -7.61
N SER A 97 7.57 12.15 -8.13
CA SER A 97 6.71 12.35 -9.30
C SER A 97 7.45 12.77 -10.57
N ALA A 98 8.77 12.55 -10.63
CA ALA A 98 9.58 12.86 -11.81
C ALA A 98 9.09 12.10 -13.07
N THR A 99 8.53 10.90 -12.88
CA THR A 99 8.07 10.00 -13.95
C THR A 99 6.61 9.56 -13.81
N GLY A 100 5.89 10.03 -12.77
CA GLY A 100 4.55 9.56 -12.43
C GLY A 100 3.63 10.67 -11.94
N GLY A 101 2.37 10.66 -12.39
CA GLY A 101 1.36 11.63 -11.98
C GLY A 101 0.14 11.67 -12.90
N GLY A 102 -0.79 12.56 -12.59
CA GLY A 102 -1.94 12.86 -13.45
C GLY A 102 -2.87 11.67 -13.70
N VAL A 103 -3.32 11.53 -14.95
CA VAL A 103 -4.36 10.57 -15.37
C VAL A 103 -3.89 9.12 -15.23
N THR A 104 -2.63 8.84 -15.58
CA THR A 104 -2.05 7.50 -15.53
C THR A 104 -1.92 7.02 -14.09
N ALA A 105 -1.31 7.82 -13.21
CA ALA A 105 -1.20 7.49 -11.79
C ALA A 105 -2.58 7.28 -11.17
N SER A 106 -3.53 8.17 -11.45
CA SER A 106 -4.91 8.05 -10.92
C SER A 106 -5.60 6.75 -11.34
N PHE A 107 -5.39 6.30 -12.58
CA PHE A 107 -5.92 5.01 -13.05
C PHE A 107 -5.29 3.84 -12.29
N TYR A 108 -3.96 3.79 -12.21
CA TYR A 108 -3.26 2.69 -11.54
C TYR A 108 -3.53 2.68 -10.04
N ASP A 109 -3.56 3.82 -9.34
CA ASP A 109 -3.93 3.90 -7.93
C ASP A 109 -5.35 3.34 -7.68
N GLY A 110 -6.30 3.72 -8.55
CA GLY A 110 -7.67 3.21 -8.52
C GLY A 110 -7.73 1.69 -8.69
N ARG A 111 -7.01 1.16 -9.68
CA ARG A 111 -6.96 -0.27 -10.00
C ARG A 111 -6.22 -1.08 -8.93
N ASN A 112 -5.01 -0.65 -8.60
CA ASN A 112 -4.08 -1.38 -7.76
C ASN A 112 -4.51 -1.36 -6.29
N SER A 113 -5.24 -0.34 -5.84
CA SER A 113 -5.84 -0.38 -4.49
C SER A 113 -6.87 -1.50 -4.33
N ILE A 114 -7.56 -1.89 -5.41
CA ILE A 114 -8.45 -3.07 -5.42
C ILE A 114 -7.63 -4.36 -5.45
N PHE A 115 -6.56 -4.41 -6.23
CA PHE A 115 -5.67 -5.57 -6.31
C PHE A 115 -4.98 -5.87 -4.98
N VAL A 116 -4.37 -4.89 -4.31
CA VAL A 116 -3.70 -5.10 -3.01
C VAL A 116 -4.70 -5.66 -1.99
N LEU A 117 -5.89 -5.05 -1.90
CA LEU A 117 -6.96 -5.51 -1.02
C LEU A 117 -7.37 -6.95 -1.32
N TYR A 118 -7.66 -7.27 -2.58
CA TYR A 118 -8.10 -8.60 -2.94
C TYR A 118 -7.00 -9.64 -2.87
N LYS A 119 -5.76 -9.31 -3.23
CA LYS A 119 -4.64 -10.27 -3.27
C LYS A 119 -4.18 -10.63 -1.86
N ASN A 120 -4.08 -9.66 -0.96
CA ASN A 120 -3.37 -9.83 0.31
C ASN A 120 -4.25 -9.87 1.57
N TYR A 121 -5.41 -9.21 1.58
CA TYR A 121 -6.19 -9.02 2.82
C TYR A 121 -6.87 -10.32 3.28
N PRO A 122 -6.60 -10.87 4.49
CA PRO A 122 -7.15 -12.16 4.89
C PRO A 122 -8.67 -12.18 5.05
N LYS A 123 -9.29 -13.34 4.78
CA LYS A 123 -10.75 -13.51 4.82
C LYS A 123 -11.36 -13.20 6.19
N ALA A 124 -10.67 -13.53 7.28
CA ALA A 124 -11.13 -13.25 8.64
C ALA A 124 -11.22 -11.74 8.91
N LEU A 125 -10.17 -10.99 8.57
CA LEU A 125 -10.16 -9.53 8.68
C LEU A 125 -11.15 -8.88 7.72
N TRP A 126 -11.29 -9.39 6.49
CA TRP A 126 -12.31 -8.93 5.56
C TRP A 126 -13.71 -9.05 6.19
N ARG A 127 -14.05 -10.18 6.79
CA ARG A 127 -15.35 -10.36 7.45
C ARG A 127 -15.57 -9.36 8.60
N LYS A 128 -14.52 -9.06 9.37
CA LYS A 128 -14.56 -8.08 10.47
C LYS A 128 -14.71 -6.64 9.96
N TYR A 129 -13.97 -6.25 8.92
CA TYR A 129 -13.86 -4.86 8.47
C TYR A 129 -14.57 -4.53 7.15
N ARG A 130 -15.28 -5.47 6.52
CA ARG A 130 -15.94 -5.28 5.22
C ARG A 130 -16.82 -4.03 5.15
N GLY A 131 -17.52 -3.67 6.23
CA GLY A 131 -18.34 -2.46 6.28
C GLY A 131 -17.50 -1.18 6.12
N ALA A 132 -16.41 -1.09 6.88
CA ALA A 132 -15.47 0.03 6.80
C ALA A 132 -14.75 0.06 5.45
N ILE A 133 -14.30 -1.10 4.95
CA ILE A 133 -13.64 -1.21 3.65
C ILE A 133 -14.59 -0.77 2.53
N ILE A 134 -15.82 -1.29 2.49
CA ILE A 134 -16.82 -0.93 1.49
C ILE A 134 -17.15 0.57 1.58
N LYS A 135 -17.37 1.11 2.78
CA LYS A 135 -17.58 2.55 2.99
C LYS A 135 -16.41 3.37 2.45
N GLN A 136 -15.18 2.93 2.68
CA GLN A 136 -13.99 3.63 2.23
C GLN A 136 -13.80 3.57 0.70
N GLN A 137 -14.07 2.43 0.06
CA GLN A 137 -14.06 2.32 -1.39
C GLN A 137 -15.17 3.17 -2.03
N TRP A 138 -16.37 3.18 -1.42
CA TRP A 138 -17.45 4.06 -1.84
C TRP A 138 -17.10 5.53 -1.71
N ARG A 139 -16.47 5.94 -0.60
CA ARG A 139 -16.00 7.33 -0.42
C ARG A 139 -15.03 7.73 -1.53
N LYS A 140 -14.01 6.90 -1.82
CA LYS A 140 -13.06 7.15 -2.91
C LYS A 140 -13.77 7.28 -4.27
N ALA A 141 -14.72 6.41 -4.55
CA ALA A 141 -15.50 6.47 -5.78
C ALA A 141 -16.37 7.74 -5.84
N TRP A 142 -17.05 8.07 -4.73
CA TRP A 142 -17.92 9.22 -4.62
C TRP A 142 -17.16 10.55 -4.75
N ASP A 143 -15.99 10.67 -4.12
CA ASP A 143 -15.11 11.83 -4.28
C ASP A 143 -14.67 12.00 -5.74
N ALA A 144 -14.35 10.89 -6.42
CA ALA A 144 -14.03 10.91 -7.85
C ALA A 144 -15.25 11.26 -8.74
N ILE A 145 -16.46 10.86 -8.36
CA ILE A 145 -17.72 11.24 -9.04
C ILE A 145 -18.01 12.73 -8.83
N ARG A 146 -17.83 13.26 -7.62
CA ARG A 146 -17.99 14.70 -7.36
C ARG A 146 -17.00 15.53 -8.17
N ALA A 147 -15.77 15.03 -8.32
CA ALA A 147 -14.73 15.63 -9.14
C ALA A 147 -14.76 15.15 -10.61
N TRP A 148 -15.89 14.65 -11.12
CA TRP A 148 -15.99 13.99 -12.44
C TRP A 148 -15.53 14.84 -13.62
N ARG A 149 -15.58 16.18 -13.52
CA ARG A 149 -15.07 17.07 -14.57
C ARG A 149 -13.55 16.89 -14.80
N GLY A 150 -12.80 16.43 -13.80
CA GLY A 150 -11.36 16.12 -13.91
C GLY A 150 -11.07 14.81 -14.64
N LYS A 151 -10.12 14.84 -15.60
CA LYS A 151 -9.65 13.64 -16.32
C LYS A 151 -9.06 12.59 -15.37
N ALA A 152 -8.34 13.02 -14.33
CA ALA A 152 -7.77 12.16 -13.29
C ALA A 152 -8.84 11.39 -12.49
N SER A 153 -9.91 12.07 -12.08
CA SER A 153 -11.02 11.46 -11.34
C SER A 153 -11.73 10.37 -12.14
N ARG A 154 -12.00 10.63 -13.42
CA ARG A 154 -12.57 9.62 -14.34
C ARG A 154 -11.64 8.43 -14.52
N ALA A 155 -10.33 8.69 -14.62
CA ALA A 155 -9.33 7.64 -14.72
C ALA A 155 -9.29 6.76 -13.46
N LYS A 156 -9.42 7.35 -12.27
CA LYS A 156 -9.52 6.62 -11.00
C LYS A 156 -10.71 5.68 -10.95
N LEU A 157 -11.90 6.16 -11.35
CA LEU A 157 -13.10 5.33 -11.41
C LEU A 157 -12.97 4.19 -12.41
N ARG A 158 -12.42 4.48 -13.61
CA ARG A 158 -12.11 3.45 -14.61
C ARG A 158 -11.10 2.43 -14.07
N GLY A 159 -10.09 2.88 -13.33
CA GLY A 159 -9.11 2.03 -12.64
C GLY A 159 -9.77 1.09 -11.65
N MET A 160 -10.59 1.62 -10.74
CA MET A 160 -11.33 0.83 -9.76
C MET A 160 -12.20 -0.24 -10.43
N LEU A 161 -12.97 0.13 -11.46
CA LEU A 161 -13.79 -0.82 -12.23
C LEU A 161 -12.94 -1.90 -12.90
N THR A 162 -11.82 -1.50 -13.53
CA THR A 162 -10.87 -2.44 -14.14
C THR A 162 -10.33 -3.42 -13.11
N GLY A 163 -10.01 -2.93 -11.91
CA GLY A 163 -9.55 -3.76 -10.80
C GLY A 163 -10.58 -4.81 -10.40
N ILE A 164 -11.85 -4.41 -10.23
CA ILE A 164 -12.96 -5.31 -9.87
C ILE A 164 -13.18 -6.38 -10.95
N VAL A 165 -13.23 -5.99 -12.22
CA VAL A 165 -13.45 -6.92 -13.34
C VAL A 165 -12.29 -7.93 -13.47
N ALA A 166 -11.07 -7.53 -13.13
CA ALA A 166 -9.90 -8.39 -13.22
C ALA A 166 -9.73 -9.38 -12.05
N LEU A 167 -10.47 -9.25 -10.94
CA LEU A 167 -10.28 -10.08 -9.74
C LEU A 167 -10.28 -11.60 -9.97
N PRO A 168 -11.11 -12.18 -10.87
CA PRO A 168 -11.04 -13.61 -11.14
C PRO A 168 -9.65 -14.09 -11.58
N LYS A 169 -8.90 -13.27 -12.32
CA LYS A 169 -7.52 -13.57 -12.75
C LYS A 169 -6.54 -13.59 -11.59
N TRP A 170 -6.81 -12.80 -10.54
CA TRP A 170 -5.96 -12.67 -9.35
C TRP A 170 -6.23 -13.76 -8.30
N ARG A 171 -7.27 -14.58 -8.48
CA ARG A 171 -7.66 -15.61 -7.50
C ARG A 171 -6.52 -16.59 -7.20
N LYS A 172 -5.77 -17.01 -8.21
CA LYS A 172 -4.62 -17.92 -8.03
C LYS A 172 -3.54 -17.30 -7.14
N LYS A 173 -3.18 -16.04 -7.40
CA LYS A 173 -2.21 -15.27 -6.60
C LYS A 173 -2.66 -15.14 -5.14
N ARG A 174 -3.93 -14.79 -4.93
CA ARG A 174 -4.52 -14.73 -3.58
C ARG A 174 -4.39 -16.07 -2.85
N ILE A 175 -4.79 -17.17 -3.49
CA ILE A 175 -4.72 -18.50 -2.86
C ILE A 175 -3.29 -18.84 -2.46
N ALA A 176 -2.32 -18.63 -3.35
CA ALA A 176 -0.91 -18.89 -3.06
C ALA A 176 -0.43 -18.11 -1.82
N ILE A 177 -0.69 -16.80 -1.77
CA ILE A 177 -0.27 -15.92 -0.68
C ILE A 177 -0.96 -16.27 0.64
N GLN A 178 -2.26 -16.58 0.61
CA GLN A 178 -2.99 -16.92 1.84
C GLN A 178 -2.59 -18.31 2.37
N ASN A 179 -2.22 -19.25 1.49
CA ASN A 179 -1.74 -20.58 1.88
C ASN A 179 -0.32 -20.55 2.45
N SER A 180 0.53 -19.61 2.02
CA SER A 180 1.89 -19.43 2.54
C SER A 180 1.97 -18.52 3.76
N ARG A 181 0.83 -18.01 4.26
CA ARG A 181 0.79 -17.11 5.42
C ARG A 181 1.19 -17.85 6.69
N VAL A 182 2.15 -17.29 7.42
CA VAL A 182 2.64 -17.80 8.71
C VAL A 182 2.12 -16.95 9.88
N ILE A 183 1.98 -15.63 9.72
CA ILE A 183 1.52 -14.74 10.78
C ILE A 183 0.07 -15.04 11.21
N SER A 184 -0.24 -14.95 12.51
CA SER A 184 -1.62 -15.10 13.00
C SER A 184 -2.51 -13.93 12.56
N ILE A 185 -3.84 -14.11 12.61
CA ILE A 185 -4.77 -13.03 12.25
C ILE A 185 -4.65 -11.87 13.24
N ASP A 186 -4.51 -12.16 14.53
CA ASP A 186 -4.43 -11.15 15.59
C ASP A 186 -3.12 -10.35 15.51
N ALA A 187 -2.00 -11.02 15.26
CA ALA A 187 -0.71 -10.36 15.08
C ALA A 187 -0.71 -9.45 13.86
N LEU A 188 -1.25 -9.93 12.72
CA LEU A 188 -1.41 -9.09 11.54
C LEU A 188 -2.33 -7.88 11.83
N GLU A 189 -3.44 -8.10 12.52
CA GLU A 189 -4.37 -7.02 12.85
C GLU A 189 -3.74 -5.96 13.75
N ALA A 190 -2.81 -6.34 14.63
CA ALA A 190 -2.08 -5.42 15.50
C ALA A 190 -1.11 -4.52 14.71
N ILE A 191 -0.60 -4.99 13.57
CA ILE A 191 0.30 -4.22 12.69
C ILE A 191 -0.50 -3.23 11.81
N LEU A 192 -1.77 -3.54 11.51
CA LEU A 192 -2.62 -2.64 10.72
C LEU A 192 -3.02 -1.39 11.53
N THR A 193 -2.89 -0.23 10.89
CA THR A 193 -3.32 1.05 11.48
C THR A 193 -4.82 1.06 11.71
N LYS A 194 -5.20 1.33 12.96
CA LYS A 194 -6.60 1.41 13.36
C LYS A 194 -7.22 2.69 12.82
N LEU A 195 -8.54 2.69 12.71
CA LEU A 195 -9.27 3.92 12.42
C LEU A 195 -9.16 4.82 13.64
N GLU A 196 -8.63 6.03 13.46
CA GLU A 196 -8.83 7.11 14.42
C GLU A 196 -10.34 7.26 14.66
N LYS A 197 -10.73 7.38 15.93
CA LYS A 197 -12.13 7.55 16.33
C LYS A 197 -12.64 8.94 15.94
#